data_AF-A0A450TN50-F1
#
_entry.id   AF-A0A450TN50-F1
#
_cell.length_a   1.000
_cell.length_b   1.000
_cell.length_c   1.000
_cell.angle_alpha   90.00
_cell.angle_beta   90.00
_cell.angle_gamma   90.00
#
_symmetry.space_group_name_H-M   'P 1'
#
loop_
_entity.id
_entity.type
_entity.pdbx_description
1 polymer ?
#
loop_
_entity_poly.entity_id
_entity_poly.type
_entity_poly.pdbx_seq_one_letter_code
_entity_poly.pdbx_strand_id
1 'polypeptide(L)'
;MPRKWLFEDEAGAAAIVADDLDKLRKSGMKPTQGDTRCITFGHLTRMAIWDLRGNWDSGESTRDKIQRFATAIHALGEPERILKTVDALAKKSQSGMAVHTPPSLSHQEMLVPGTMAPNIHQRSTHAVPV
;
A
#
# COMPACT_ATOMS: atom_id res chain seq x y z
N MET A 1 -19.18 5.11 -1.53
CA MET A 1 -17.71 5.10 -1.70
C MET A 1 -17.13 6.31 -1.00
N PRO A 2 -16.04 6.21 -0.22
CA PRO A 2 -15.38 7.39 0.36
C PRO A 2 -14.95 8.38 -0.72
N ARG A 3 -15.12 9.69 -0.50
CA ARG A 3 -14.76 10.73 -1.49
C ARG A 3 -13.31 10.62 -2.00
N LYS A 4 -12.39 10.21 -1.13
CA LYS A 4 -10.97 10.03 -1.45
C LYS A 4 -10.67 8.91 -2.47
N TRP A 5 -11.66 8.07 -2.77
CA TRP A 5 -11.52 6.97 -3.75
C TRP A 5 -12.32 7.23 -5.04
N LEU A 6 -12.90 8.42 -5.19
CA LEU A 6 -13.51 8.82 -6.45
C LEU A 6 -12.41 9.27 -7.42
N PHE A 7 -12.50 8.81 -8.66
CA PHE A 7 -11.61 9.19 -9.76
C PHE A 7 -12.42 9.25 -11.05
N GLU A 8 -11.93 10.04 -12.01
CA GLU A 8 -12.59 10.27 -13.30
C GLU A 8 -11.78 9.71 -14.47
N ASP A 9 -10.52 9.35 -14.25
CA ASP A 9 -9.60 8.89 -15.29
C ASP A 9 -8.58 7.83 -14.80
N GLU A 10 -7.78 7.32 -15.74
CA GLU A 10 -6.74 6.32 -15.50
C GLU A 10 -5.67 6.80 -14.52
N ALA A 11 -5.37 8.10 -14.50
CA ALA A 11 -4.35 8.67 -13.64
C ALA A 11 -4.82 8.71 -12.18
N GLY A 12 -6.06 9.11 -11.94
CA GLY A 12 -6.70 9.07 -10.63
C GLY A 12 -6.81 7.65 -10.10
N ALA A 13 -7.20 6.69 -10.94
CA ALA A 13 -7.20 5.28 -10.58
C ALA A 13 -5.80 4.79 -10.18
N ALA A 14 -4.78 5.09 -10.99
CA ALA A 14 -3.41 4.68 -10.71
C ALA A 14 -2.86 5.30 -9.42
N ALA A 15 -3.19 6.56 -9.12
CA ALA A 15 -2.77 7.24 -7.90
C ALA A 15 -3.35 6.58 -6.64
N ILE A 16 -4.65 6.24 -6.65
CA ILE A 16 -5.30 5.55 -5.53
C ILE A 16 -4.72 4.16 -5.30
N VAL A 17 -4.53 3.38 -6.39
CA VAL A 17 -3.94 2.05 -6.30
C VAL A 17 -2.50 2.12 -5.78
N ALA A 18 -1.71 3.09 -6.25
CA ALA A 18 -0.33 3.27 -5.78
C ALA A 18 -0.26 3.59 -4.28
N ASP A 19 -1.16 4.44 -3.78
CA ASP A 19 -1.28 4.77 -2.35
C ASP A 19 -1.69 3.54 -1.51
N ASP A 20 -2.63 2.73 -1.98
CA ASP A 20 -3.00 1.48 -1.30
C ASP A 20 -1.84 0.47 -1.26
N LEU A 21 -1.09 0.33 -2.36
CA LEU A 21 0.12 -0.51 -2.39
C LEU A 21 1.22 0.01 -1.47
N ASP A 22 1.38 1.33 -1.37
CA ASP A 22 2.35 1.94 -0.45
C ASP A 22 1.99 1.68 1.02
N LYS A 23 0.71 1.77 1.39
CA LYS A 23 0.24 1.38 2.73
C LYS A 23 0.52 -0.08 3.05
N LEU A 24 0.30 -0.99 2.10
CA LEU A 24 0.65 -2.40 2.26
C LEU A 24 2.16 -2.59 2.48
N ARG A 25 3.01 -1.85 1.75
CA ARG A 25 4.47 -1.90 1.98
C ARG A 25 4.85 -1.38 3.36
N LYS A 26 4.24 -0.27 3.80
CA LYS A 26 4.47 0.32 5.12
C LYS A 26 4.04 -0.61 6.26
N SER A 27 3.11 -1.53 6.01
CA SER A 27 2.74 -2.58 6.97
C SER A 27 3.65 -3.83 6.90
N GLY A 28 4.77 -3.78 6.19
CA GLY A 28 5.73 -4.89 6.07
C GLY A 28 5.38 -5.92 4.99
N MET A 29 4.32 -5.71 4.19
CA MET A 29 3.96 -6.62 3.11
C MET A 29 4.81 -6.36 1.86
N LYS A 30 4.91 -7.38 1.00
CA LYS A 30 5.54 -7.27 -0.33
C LYS A 30 4.45 -7.51 -1.39
N PRO A 31 3.72 -6.46 -1.83
CA PRO A 31 2.66 -6.64 -2.81
C PRO A 31 3.16 -7.30 -4.09
N THR A 32 2.43 -8.30 -4.56
CA THR A 32 2.67 -9.04 -5.79
C THR A 32 1.94 -8.37 -6.96
N GLN A 33 2.23 -8.82 -8.20
CA GLN A 33 1.42 -8.39 -9.35
C GLN A 33 -0.05 -8.81 -9.23
N GLY A 34 -0.33 -9.94 -8.56
CA GLY A 34 -1.69 -10.38 -8.27
C GLY A 34 -2.42 -9.36 -7.39
N ASP A 35 -1.78 -8.87 -6.34
CA ASP A 35 -2.34 -7.84 -5.45
C ASP A 35 -2.62 -6.55 -6.21
N THR A 36 -1.68 -6.08 -7.04
CA THR A 36 -1.87 -4.89 -7.88
C THR A 36 -3.09 -5.03 -8.79
N ARG A 37 -3.27 -6.18 -9.45
CA ARG A 37 -4.44 -6.45 -10.30
C ARG A 37 -5.73 -6.46 -9.48
N CYS A 38 -5.76 -7.21 -8.38
CA CYS A 38 -6.93 -7.31 -7.51
C CYS A 38 -7.39 -5.94 -6.97
N ILE A 39 -6.45 -5.10 -6.53
CA ILE A 39 -6.75 -3.75 -6.03
C ILE A 39 -7.26 -2.86 -7.18
N THR A 40 -6.62 -2.91 -8.34
CA THR A 40 -7.01 -2.13 -9.53
C THR A 40 -8.43 -2.48 -9.98
N PHE A 41 -8.73 -3.74 -10.26
CA PHE A 41 -10.06 -4.17 -10.68
C PHE A 41 -11.11 -3.96 -9.59
N GLY A 42 -10.71 -4.07 -8.32
CA GLY A 42 -11.56 -3.76 -7.18
C GLY A 42 -11.98 -2.29 -7.12
N HIS A 43 -11.10 -1.36 -7.47
CA HIS A 43 -11.43 0.07 -7.55
C HIS A 43 -12.30 0.39 -8.76
N LEU A 44 -11.95 -0.14 -9.94
CA LEU A 44 -12.75 0.03 -11.16
C LEU A 44 -14.19 -0.47 -10.98
N THR A 45 -14.35 -1.66 -10.39
CA THR A 45 -15.67 -2.24 -10.10
C THR A 45 -16.48 -1.35 -9.14
N ARG A 46 -15.86 -0.89 -8.04
CA ARG A 46 -16.56 -0.02 -7.07
C ARG A 46 -16.93 1.33 -7.68
N MET A 47 -16.10 1.88 -8.55
CA MET A 47 -16.37 3.14 -9.23
C MET A 47 -17.47 2.99 -10.29
N ALA A 48 -17.45 1.92 -11.08
CA ALA A 48 -18.52 1.61 -12.04
C ALA A 48 -19.88 1.42 -11.35
N ILE A 49 -19.93 0.65 -10.25
CA ILE A 49 -21.16 0.50 -9.45
C ILE A 49 -21.59 1.85 -8.86
N TRP A 50 -20.64 2.65 -8.37
CA TRP A 50 -20.92 3.97 -7.86
C TRP A 50 -21.56 4.84 -8.95
N ASP A 51 -21.00 4.91 -10.15
CA ASP A 51 -21.54 5.69 -11.26
C ASP A 51 -22.96 5.24 -11.66
N LEU A 52 -23.17 3.93 -11.79
CA LEU A 52 -24.46 3.35 -12.18
C LEU A 52 -25.55 3.52 -11.11
N ARG A 53 -25.21 3.76 -9.84
CA ARG A 53 -26.17 3.75 -8.72
C ARG A 53 -27.38 4.69 -8.93
N GLY A 54 -27.18 5.81 -9.62
CA GLY A 54 -28.21 6.84 -9.79
C GLY A 54 -29.20 6.54 -10.92
N ASN A 55 -28.85 5.65 -11.84
CA ASN A 55 -29.63 5.35 -13.04
C ASN A 55 -29.81 3.84 -13.28
N TRP A 56 -29.51 3.02 -12.28
CA TRP A 56 -29.65 1.58 -12.34
C TRP A 56 -31.12 1.17 -12.48
N ASP A 57 -31.43 0.36 -13.49
CA ASP A 57 -32.77 -0.18 -13.70
C ASP A 57 -32.81 -1.68 -13.33
N SER A 58 -33.57 -2.01 -12.29
CA SER A 58 -33.75 -3.40 -11.85
C SER A 58 -34.57 -4.23 -12.84
N GLY A 59 -35.36 -3.61 -13.72
CA GLY A 59 -36.17 -4.27 -14.73
C GLY A 59 -35.39 -4.76 -15.96
N GLU A 60 -34.16 -4.28 -16.17
CA GLU A 60 -33.31 -4.70 -17.28
C GLU A 60 -32.98 -6.21 -17.22
N SER A 61 -32.79 -6.81 -18.40
CA SER A 61 -32.35 -8.20 -18.50
C SER A 61 -30.93 -8.36 -17.93
N THR A 62 -30.57 -9.57 -17.51
CA THR A 62 -29.21 -9.87 -17.04
C THR A 62 -28.15 -9.51 -18.10
N ARG A 63 -28.46 -9.71 -19.38
CA ARG A 63 -27.56 -9.36 -20.48
C ARG A 63 -27.30 -7.85 -20.52
N ASP A 64 -28.37 -7.06 -20.45
CA ASP A 64 -28.27 -5.59 -20.54
C ASP A 64 -27.52 -5.02 -19.33
N LYS A 65 -27.80 -5.56 -18.14
CA LYS A 65 -27.07 -5.22 -16.91
C LYS A 65 -25.56 -5.48 -17.02
N ILE A 66 -25.17 -6.64 -17.55
CA ILE A 66 -23.76 -6.98 -17.77
C ILE A 66 -23.14 -6.04 -18.80
N GLN A 67 -23.83 -5.77 -19.90
CA GLN A 67 -23.35 -4.88 -20.95
C GLN A 67 -23.14 -3.46 -20.41
N ARG A 68 -24.08 -2.95 -19.62
CA ARG A 68 -24.04 -1.63 -19.02
C ARG A 68 -22.90 -1.51 -18.00
N PHE A 69 -22.67 -2.54 -17.20
CA PHE A 69 -21.52 -2.63 -16.30
C PHE A 69 -20.18 -2.67 -17.06
N ALA A 70 -20.10 -3.45 -18.15
CA ALA A 70 -18.90 -3.50 -18.99
C ALA A 70 -18.60 -2.11 -19.60
N THR A 71 -19.62 -1.43 -20.14
CA THR A 71 -19.49 -0.06 -20.66
C THR A 71 -19.02 0.92 -19.58
N ALA A 72 -19.56 0.82 -18.36
CA ALA A 72 -19.13 1.67 -17.24
C ALA A 72 -17.66 1.43 -16.85
N ILE A 73 -17.19 0.17 -16.84
CA ILE A 73 -15.76 -0.13 -16.61
C ILE A 73 -14.90 0.45 -17.73
N HIS A 74 -15.25 0.24 -19.01
CA HIS A 74 -14.47 0.76 -20.14
C HIS A 74 -14.39 2.29 -20.15
N ALA A 75 -15.43 2.99 -19.68
CA ALA A 75 -15.43 4.44 -19.56
C ALA A 75 -14.39 4.97 -18.55
N LEU A 76 -13.98 4.17 -17.56
CA LEU A 76 -12.95 4.54 -16.58
C LEU A 76 -11.52 4.39 -17.13
N GLY A 77 -11.37 3.77 -18.31
CA GLY A 77 -10.10 3.56 -18.99
C GLY A 77 -9.69 2.09 -19.12
N GLU A 78 -8.54 1.86 -19.75
CA GLU A 78 -8.06 0.52 -20.05
C GLU A 78 -7.22 -0.02 -18.88
N PRO A 79 -7.59 -1.16 -18.26
CA PRO A 79 -6.94 -1.68 -17.06
C PRO A 79 -5.42 -1.85 -17.21
N GLU A 80 -4.96 -2.32 -18.38
CA GLU A 80 -3.54 -2.52 -18.67
C GLU A 80 -2.74 -1.22 -18.63
N ARG A 81 -3.32 -0.09 -19.06
CA ARG A 81 -2.66 1.23 -18.98
C ARG A 81 -2.57 1.72 -17.54
N ILE A 82 -3.62 1.48 -16.75
CA ILE A 82 -3.63 1.80 -15.32
C ILE A 82 -2.54 0.99 -14.61
N LEU A 83 -2.49 -0.33 -14.82
CA LEU A 83 -1.48 -1.21 -14.24
C LEU A 83 -0.05 -0.76 -14.58
N LYS A 84 0.21 -0.43 -15.85
CA LYS A 84 1.51 0.09 -16.29
C LYS A 84 1.88 1.40 -15.57
N THR A 85 0.91 2.28 -15.37
CA THR A 85 1.10 3.55 -14.67
C THR A 85 1.38 3.31 -13.18
N VAL A 86 0.65 2.40 -12.53
CA VAL A 86 0.88 1.98 -11.14
C VAL A 86 2.31 1.44 -10.96
N ASP A 87 2.76 0.57 -11.87
CA ASP A 87 4.12 0.02 -11.82
C ASP A 87 5.19 1.11 -11.96
N ALA A 88 4.96 2.11 -12.81
CA ALA A 88 5.86 3.25 -12.96
C ALA A 88 5.92 4.12 -11.68
N LEU A 89 4.76 4.37 -11.04
CA LEU A 89 4.67 5.11 -9.77
C LEU A 89 5.35 4.36 -8.62
N ALA A 90 5.20 3.04 -8.57
CA ALA A 90 5.84 2.20 -7.57
C ALA A 90 7.38 2.23 -7.70
N LYS A 91 7.93 2.14 -8.92
CA LYS A 91 9.37 2.24 -9.19
C LYS A 91 9.94 3.60 -8.80
N LYS A 92 9.22 4.69 -9.11
CA LYS A 92 9.61 6.06 -8.73
C LYS A 92 9.73 6.21 -7.21
N SER A 93 8.78 5.64 -6.47
CA SER A 93 8.74 5.71 -4.99
C SER A 93 9.91 4.95 -4.34
N GLN A 94 10.35 3.85 -4.95
CA GLN A 94 11.50 3.07 -4.48
C GLN A 94 12.84 3.75 -4.77
N SER A 95 12.97 4.43 -5.92
CA SER A 95 14.20 5.13 -6.30
C SER A 95 14.48 6.38 -5.46
N GLY A 96 13.46 6.99 -4.84
CA GLY A 96 13.62 8.11 -3.91
C GLY A 96 14.02 7.69 -2.50
N MET A 97 14.05 6.38 -2.22
CA MET A 97 14.31 5.82 -0.89
C MET A 97 15.70 5.19 -0.81
N ALA A 98 16.68 5.76 -1.54
CA ALA A 98 18.09 5.44 -1.37
C ALA A 98 18.47 5.67 0.10
N VAL A 99 18.60 4.56 0.81
CA VAL A 99 18.89 4.45 2.24
C VAL A 99 20.15 5.26 2.54
N HIS A 100 20.03 6.28 3.39
CA HIS A 100 21.17 6.73 4.17
C HIS A 100 21.62 5.50 4.98
N THR A 101 22.77 4.94 4.62
CA THR A 101 23.46 3.99 5.48
C THR A 101 24.16 4.84 6.53
N PRO A 102 23.76 4.82 7.82
CA PRO A 102 24.60 5.43 8.83
C PRO A 102 25.97 4.73 8.79
N PRO A 103 27.09 5.46 8.85
CA PRO A 103 28.40 4.84 8.80
C PRO A 103 28.49 3.80 9.92
N SER A 104 28.81 2.57 9.54
CA SER A 104 29.13 1.49 10.47
C SER A 104 30.19 2.01 11.44
N LEU A 105 29.86 2.09 12.73
CA LEU A 105 30.84 2.36 13.77
C LEU A 105 31.87 1.22 13.71
N SER A 106 33.03 1.51 13.14
CA SER A 106 34.20 0.66 13.23
C SER A 106 34.53 0.50 14.72
N HIS A 107 34.43 -0.74 15.20
CA HIS A 107 35.00 -1.13 16.48
C HIS A 107 36.53 -0.96 16.40
N GLN A 108 37.05 0.14 16.92
CA GLN A 108 38.47 0.27 17.25
C GLN A 108 38.63 1.17 18.49
N GLU A 109 38.99 0.49 19.58
CA GLU A 109 39.80 0.94 20.73
C GLU A 109 39.33 2.11 21.60
N MET A 110 38.92 1.77 22.83
CA MET A 110 39.50 2.33 24.05
C MET A 110 39.37 1.31 25.19
N LEU A 111 40.46 0.60 25.51
CA LEU A 111 40.61 -0.04 26.82
C LEU A 111 41.91 0.43 27.46
N VAL A 112 41.79 1.42 28.33
CA VAL A 112 42.85 1.89 29.23
C VAL A 112 42.92 0.93 30.43
N PRO A 113 44.11 0.51 30.90
CA PRO A 113 44.20 -0.42 32.01
C PRO A 113 44.09 0.30 33.35
N GLY A 114 43.42 -0.36 34.31
CA GLY A 114 43.56 -0.08 35.73
C GLY A 114 42.38 0.64 36.37
N THR A 115 41.58 -0.10 37.12
CA THR A 115 41.52 -0.01 38.59
C THR A 115 40.58 -1.09 39.08
N MET A 116 41.11 -1.99 39.92
CA MET A 116 40.32 -2.95 40.68
C MET A 116 39.42 -2.23 41.68
N ALA A 117 38.14 -2.59 41.71
CA ALA A 117 37.29 -2.41 42.88
C ALA A 117 36.47 -3.68 43.08
N PRO A 118 36.51 -4.33 44.26
CA PRO A 118 35.81 -5.58 44.49
C PRO A 118 34.35 -5.38 44.88
N ASN A 119 33.50 -6.27 44.33
CA ASN A 119 32.42 -7.04 44.95
C ASN A 119 31.55 -6.34 46.02
N ILE A 120 30.23 -6.28 45.80
CA ILE A 120 29.22 -6.67 46.81
C ILE A 120 27.95 -7.19 46.11
N HIS A 121 27.67 -8.44 46.46
CA HIS A 121 26.42 -9.19 46.52
C HIS A 121 25.07 -8.53 46.15
N GLN A 122 24.34 -9.29 45.32
CA GLN A 122 22.95 -9.77 45.51
C GLN A 122 21.85 -8.75 45.85
N ARG A 123 20.84 -8.63 44.97
CA ARG A 123 19.58 -9.41 45.08
C ARG A 123 18.64 -9.12 43.92
N SER A 124 18.20 -10.21 43.31
CA SER A 124 16.95 -10.33 42.57
C SER A 124 15.77 -10.06 43.51
N THR A 125 14.81 -9.25 43.08
CA THR A 125 13.38 -9.53 43.28
C THR A 125 12.57 -9.01 42.10
N HIS A 126 11.90 -9.96 41.44
CA HIS A 126 10.81 -9.77 40.50
C HIS A 126 9.60 -9.05 41.11
N ALA A 127 8.76 -8.53 40.19
CA ALA A 127 7.30 -8.43 40.25
C ALA A 127 6.64 -7.18 40.88
N VAL A 128 6.21 -6.29 39.97
CA VAL A 128 4.89 -5.60 39.89
C VAL A 128 3.79 -6.70 39.75
N PRO A 129 2.47 -6.58 40.09
CA PRO A 129 1.57 -5.41 40.20
C PRO A 129 0.58 -5.41 41.42
N VAL A 130 -0.14 -4.31 41.68
CA VAL A 130 -1.56 -3.99 41.34
C VAL A 130 -1.83 -2.56 41.77
#